data_AF-A0A2V8PBG6-F1
#
_entry.id   AF-A0A2V8PBG6-F1
#
_cell.length_a   1.000
_cell.length_b   1.000
_cell.length_c   1.000
_cell.angle_alpha   90.00
_cell.angle_beta   90.00
_cell.angle_gamma   90.00
#
_symmetry.space_group_name_H-M   'P 1'
#
loop_
_entity.id
_entity.type
_entity.pdbx_description
1 polymer ?
#
loop_
_entity_poly.entity_id
_entity_poly.type
_entity_poly.pdbx_seq_one_letter_code
_entity_poly.pdbx_strand_id
1 'polypeptide(L)' 'MPTVIEVERLALDLPERERARLAANLLESLPGVLSDEDEGIAEALRRDADLETNPDQAISLAQLDSQIQNRRR' A
#
# COMPACT_ATOMS: atom_id res chain seq x y z
N MET A 1 19.07 -18.53 -14.34
CA MET A 1 18.29 -17.69 -13.41
C MET A 1 17.11 -18.51 -12.95
N PRO A 2 16.79 -18.54 -11.65
CA PRO A 2 15.57 -19.19 -11.18
C PRO A 2 14.34 -18.52 -11.83
N THR A 3 13.33 -19.31 -12.12
CA THR A 3 12.03 -18.84 -12.62
C THR A 3 11.22 -18.21 -11.49
N VAL A 4 10.22 -17.40 -11.83
CA VAL A 4 9.31 -16.79 -10.83
C VAL A 4 8.64 -17.86 -9.96
N ILE A 5 8.20 -18.97 -10.58
CA ILE A 5 7.55 -20.09 -9.89
C ILE A 5 8.51 -20.75 -8.87
N GLU A 6 9.78 -20.91 -9.23
CA GLU A 6 10.78 -21.46 -8.31
C GLU A 6 11.06 -20.53 -7.12
N VAL A 7 11.10 -19.22 -7.35
CA VAL A 7 11.26 -18.21 -6.29
C VAL A 7 10.05 -18.20 -5.35
N GLU A 8 8.84 -18.24 -5.90
CA GLU A 8 7.59 -18.29 -5.12
C GLU A 8 7.54 -19.53 -4.22
N ARG A 9 7.85 -20.71 -4.78
CA ARG A 9 7.89 -21.96 -4.01
C ARG A 9 8.86 -21.87 -2.83
N LEU A 10 10.06 -21.34 -3.07
CA LEU A 10 11.07 -21.17 -2.02
C LEU A 10 10.63 -20.13 -0.96
N ALA A 11 9.94 -19.06 -1.36
CA ALA A 11 9.43 -18.06 -0.43
C ALA A 11 8.31 -18.63 0.47
N LEU A 12 7.49 -19.54 -0.05
CA LEU A 12 6.42 -20.20 0.70
C LEU A 12 6.96 -21.22 1.74
N ASP A 13 8.15 -21.78 1.50
CA ASP A 13 8.83 -22.67 2.46
C ASP A 13 9.41 -21.91 3.68
N LEU A 14 9.48 -20.57 3.64
CA LEU A 14 9.98 -19.76 4.74
C LEU A 14 8.98 -19.66 5.91
N PRO A 15 9.47 -19.50 7.16
CA PRO A 15 8.64 -19.06 8.28
C PRO A 15 7.93 -17.74 7.97
N GLU A 16 6.73 -17.55 8.52
CA GLU A 16 5.88 -16.38 8.25
C GLU A 16 6.62 -15.05 8.38
N ARG A 17 7.39 -14.88 9.46
CA ARG A 17 8.18 -13.66 9.72
C ARG A 17 9.23 -13.41 8.64
N GLU A 18 9.89 -14.44 8.16
CA GLU A 18 10.91 -14.33 7.11
C GLU A 18 10.27 -14.06 5.75
N ARG A 19 9.14 -14.72 5.46
CA ARG A 19 8.34 -14.45 4.26
C ARG A 19 7.83 -13.01 4.22
N ALA A 20 7.34 -12.48 5.35
CA ALA A 20 6.91 -11.08 5.46
C ALA A 20 8.07 -10.11 5.19
N ARG A 21 9.26 -10.40 5.73
CA ARG A 21 10.46 -9.59 5.47
C ARG A 21 10.88 -9.65 4.00
N LEU A 22 10.85 -10.83 3.39
CA LEU A 22 11.14 -11.00 1.96
C LEU A 22 10.15 -10.20 1.10
N ALA A 23 8.86 -10.27 1.41
CA ALA A 23 7.83 -9.52 0.70
C ALA A 23 8.06 -8.00 0.80
N ALA A 24 8.41 -7.48 1.99
CA ALA A 24 8.74 -6.08 2.17
C ALA A 24 9.95 -5.66 1.31
N ASN A 25 11.04 -6.43 1.33
CA ASN A 25 12.22 -6.14 0.52
C ASN A 25 11.91 -6.15 -0.98
N LEU A 26 11.09 -7.10 -1.45
CA LEU A 26 10.67 -7.17 -2.85
C LEU A 26 9.84 -5.94 -3.23
N LEU A 27 8.90 -5.54 -2.38
CA LEU A 27 8.10 -4.34 -2.59
C LEU A 27 8.96 -3.07 -2.63
N GLU A 28 9.91 -2.92 -1.70
CA GLU A 28 10.86 -1.79 -1.66
C GLU A 28 11.80 -1.75 -2.87
N SER A 29 12.05 -2.89 -3.52
CA SER A 29 12.90 -2.96 -4.72
C SER A 29 12.22 -2.45 -5.99
N LEU A 30 10.88 -2.32 -5.97
CA LEU A 30 10.12 -1.82 -7.10
C LEU A 30 10.15 -0.28 -7.12
N PRO A 31 10.12 0.35 -8.30
CA PRO A 31 9.87 1.79 -8.39
C PRO A 31 8.55 2.11 -7.70
N GLY A 32 8.52 3.18 -6.89
CA GLY A 32 7.28 3.69 -6.27
C GLY A 32 6.32 4.36 -7.27
N VAL A 33 6.35 3.92 -8.53
CA VAL A 33 5.50 4.40 -9.61
C VAL A 33 4.25 3.53 -9.64
N LEU A 34 3.08 4.16 -9.68
CA LEU A 34 1.81 3.47 -9.91
C LEU A 34 1.90 2.75 -11.25
N SER A 35 1.96 1.43 -11.21
CA SER A 35 2.11 0.57 -12.40
C SER A 35 0.77 0.26 -13.07
N ASP A 36 -0.33 0.76 -12.51
CA ASP A 36 -1.66 0.56 -13.06
C ASP A 36 -1.78 1.27 -14.41
N GLU A 37 -2.44 0.62 -15.38
CA GLU A 37 -2.62 1.17 -16.74
C GLU A 37 -3.35 2.52 -16.75
N ASP A 38 -4.16 2.77 -15.71
CA ASP A 38 -4.91 4.00 -15.49
C ASP A 38 -4.25 4.94 -14.46
N GLU A 39 -2.97 4.72 -14.14
CA GLU A 39 -2.22 5.48 -13.13
C GLU A 39 -2.91 5.54 -11.76
N GLY A 40 -3.76 4.55 -11.44
CA GLY A 40 -4.48 4.45 -10.17
C GLY A 40 -5.77 5.29 -10.10
N ILE A 41 -6.26 5.82 -11.23
CA ILE A 41 -7.47 6.64 -11.28
C ILE A 41 -8.71 5.86 -10.81
N ALA A 42 -8.89 4.60 -11.22
CA ALA A 42 -10.05 3.81 -10.82
C ALA A 42 -10.10 3.56 -9.31
N GLU A 43 -8.94 3.37 -8.66
CA GLU A 43 -8.88 3.28 -7.20
C GLU A 43 -9.21 4.62 -6.55
N ALA A 44 -8.69 5.73 -7.07
CA ALA A 44 -9.00 7.06 -6.55
C ALA A 44 -10.51 7.37 -6.60
N LEU A 45 -11.18 7.05 -7.71
CA LEU A 45 -12.63 7.21 -7.86
C LEU A 45 -13.42 6.29 -6.91
N ARG A 46 -12.97 5.05 -6.71
CA ARG A 46 -13.61 4.13 -5.76
C ARG A 46 -13.53 4.67 -4.34
N ARG A 47 -12.35 5.16 -3.93
CA ARG A 47 -12.13 5.75 -2.61
C ARG A 47 -12.96 7.01 -2.40
N ASP A 48 -13.12 7.84 -3.42
CA ASP A 48 -13.98 9.02 -3.37
C ASP A 48 -15.45 8.62 -3.12
N ALA A 49 -15.98 7.67 -3.88
CA ALA A 49 -17.33 7.15 -3.70
C ALA A 49 -17.56 6.48 -2.33
N ASP A 50 -16.55 5.76 -1.82
CA ASP A 50 -16.60 5.16 -0.48
C ASP A 50 -16.69 6.24 0.63
N LEU A 51 -15.97 7.36 0.48
CA LEU A 51 -16.02 8.48 1.40
C LEU A 51 -17.34 9.25 1.32
N GLU A 52 -17.93 9.39 0.12
CA GLU A 52 -19.28 9.94 -0.03
C GLU A 52 -20.33 9.04 0.65
N THR A 53 -20.16 7.73 0.55
CA THR A 53 -21.07 6.74 1.16
C THR A 53 -20.94 6.70 2.68
N ASN A 54 -19.73 6.80 3.21
CA ASN A 54 -19.46 6.76 4.66
C ASN A 54 -18.59 7.95 5.11
N PRO A 55 -19.15 9.17 5.25
CA PRO A 55 -18.40 10.36 5.63
C PRO A 55 -17.68 10.26 6.98
N ASP A 56 -18.18 9.41 7.89
CA ASP A 56 -17.58 9.17 9.21
C ASP A 56 -16.18 8.52 9.14
N GLN A 57 -15.80 7.94 8.00
CA GLN A 57 -14.45 7.41 7.76
C GLN A 57 -13.46 8.51 7.34
N ALA A 58 -13.96 9.70 7.01
CA ALA A 58 -13.14 10.84 6.61
C ALA A 58 -12.76 11.70 7.82
N ILE A 59 -11.69 12.47 7.66
CA ILE A 59 -11.42 13.64 8.50
C ILE A 59 -11.43 14.88 7.64
N SER A 60 -11.90 15.99 8.20
CA SER A 60 -11.79 17.29 7.54
C SER A 60 -10.32 17.68 7.37
N LEU A 61 -10.04 18.54 6.39
CA LEU A 61 -8.71 19.11 6.17
C LEU A 61 -8.15 19.77 7.44
N ALA A 62 -8.98 20.48 8.19
CA ALA A 62 -8.58 21.12 9.45
C ALA A 62 -8.17 20.09 10.53
N GLN A 63 -8.85 18.94 10.60
CA GLN A 63 -8.47 17.86 11.51
C GLN A 63 -7.15 17.21 11.08
N LEU A 64 -6.93 17.02 9.77
CA LEU A 64 -5.66 16.52 9.23
C LEU A 64 -4.51 17.46 9.59
N ASP A 65 -4.66 18.76 9.36
CA ASP A 65 -3.65 19.77 9.67
C ASP A 65 -3.28 19.77 11.16
N SER A 66 -4.29 19.69 12.03
CA SER A 66 -4.08 19.60 13.48
C SER A 66 -3.25 18.36 13.87
N GLN A 67 -3.57 17.20 13.28
CA GLN A 67 -2.81 15.97 13.54
C GLN A 67 -1.36 16.06 13.06
N ILE A 68 -1.11 16.63 11.88
CA ILE A 68 0.25 16.82 11.34
C ILE A 68 1.08 17.72 12.26
N GLN A 69 0.50 18.83 12.73
CA GLN A 69 1.18 19.74 13.66
C GLN A 69 1.55 19.05 14.97
N ASN A 70 0.64 18.22 15.50
CA ASN A 70 0.87 17.49 16.74
C ASN A 70 1.96 16.40 16.63
N ARG A 71 2.14 15.78 15.45
CA ARG A 71 3.21 14.78 15.22
C ARG A 71 4.63 15.38 15.22
N ARG A 72 4.76 16.69 15.00
CA ARG A 72 6.05 17.39 14.89
C ARG A 72 6.54 17.95 16.24
N ARG A 73 5.76 17.79 17.31
CA ARG A 73 6.11 18.16 18.69
C ARG A 73 6.66 16.96 19.43
#